data_AF-A0A969N8H2-F1
#
_entry.id   AF-A0A969N8H2-F1
#
_cell.length_a   1.000
_cell.length_b   1.000
_cell.length_c   1.000
_cell.angle_alpha   90.00
_cell.angle_beta   90.00
_cell.angle_gamma   90.00
#
_symmetry.space_group_name_H-M   'P 1'
#
loop_
_entity.id
_entity.type
_entity.pdbx_description
1 polymer ?
#
loop_
_entity_poly.entity_id
_entity_poly.type
_entity_poly.pdbx_seq_one_letter_code
_entity_poly.pdbx_strand_id
1 'polypeptide(L)'
;MNDTILQNLDQVESQTYYLIPSPEELFRFIKDGNLKFSEEVLNPTNNIDNYIDTRSKELNFGIYSADLAYVASFNKYQESVDYLNTVRTLSDEIGISAVFDRNLIGRIDNIIDDQDSLLRVTSDSYMSIVRYLESSDRKKSLALIVTGGWVESIYVVVNLLDGYDKNQKEINLLASQKIVVANLMSYLEQMKFDENIQRTINDLKPLKSSTKVLKLKKVKLRKKISSKPMEK
;
A
#
# COMPACT_ATOMS: atom_id res chain seq x y z
N MET A 1 27.96 34.20 20.96
CA MET A 1 27.04 34.03 19.82
C MET A 1 27.40 32.77 19.05
N ASN A 2 27.24 31.58 19.64
CA ASN A 2 27.40 30.31 18.91
C ASN A 2 26.55 29.14 19.46
N ASP A 3 25.80 29.31 20.55
CA ASP A 3 24.99 28.23 21.11
C ASP A 3 23.58 28.12 20.49
N THR A 4 23.11 29.14 19.77
CA THR A 4 21.76 29.14 19.18
C THR A 4 21.68 28.33 17.88
N ILE A 5 22.81 28.05 17.21
CA ILE A 5 22.82 27.29 15.96
C ILE A 5 22.80 25.77 16.22
N LEU A 6 23.28 25.31 17.38
CA LEU A 6 23.33 23.88 17.72
C LEU A 6 21.99 23.33 18.26
N GLN A 7 21.07 24.17 18.73
CA GLN A 7 19.75 23.72 19.22
C GLN A 7 18.71 23.45 18.12
N ASN A 8 19.02 23.74 16.86
CA ASN A 8 18.10 23.48 15.73
C ASN A 8 18.40 22.17 14.98
N LEU A 9 19.39 21.38 15.41
CA LEU A 9 19.71 20.08 14.80
C LEU A 9 18.96 18.91 15.44
N ASP A 10 18.36 19.10 16.61
CA ASP A 10 17.59 18.07 17.33
C ASP A 10 16.08 18.11 17.02
N GLN A 11 15.63 18.99 16.11
CA GLN A 11 14.23 19.01 15.63
C GLN A 11 14.02 18.37 14.25
N VAL A 12 15.01 17.61 13.76
CA VAL A 12 14.84 16.73 12.59
C VAL A 12 14.44 15.32 13.04
N GLU A 13 13.59 15.19 14.06
CA GLU A 13 12.98 13.91 14.42
C GLU A 13 11.80 13.60 13.48
N SER A 14 12.11 12.84 12.43
CA SER A 14 11.20 11.95 11.68
C SER A 14 10.10 12.57 10.80
N GLN A 15 10.39 13.60 9.99
CA GLN A 15 9.49 14.05 8.92
C GLN A 15 9.33 13.06 7.73
N THR A 16 9.82 11.82 7.81
CA THR A 16 9.91 10.93 6.64
C THR A 16 8.62 10.16 6.34
N TYR A 17 7.71 10.01 7.31
CA TYR A 17 6.47 9.23 7.12
C TYR A 17 5.41 9.98 6.31
N TYR A 18 5.35 11.32 6.38
CA TYR A 18 4.45 12.19 5.60
C TYR A 18 4.59 12.06 4.07
N LEU A 19 5.49 11.21 3.59
CA LEU A 19 5.76 10.95 2.18
C LEU A 19 5.29 9.56 1.72
N ILE A 20 4.62 8.78 2.57
CA ILE A 20 4.04 7.50 2.16
C ILE A 20 2.55 7.72 1.88
N PRO A 21 2.15 7.65 0.60
CA PRO A 21 0.78 7.92 0.22
C PRO A 21 -0.16 6.92 0.89
N SER A 22 -1.32 7.39 1.33
CA SER A 22 -2.38 6.47 1.74
C SER A 22 -2.79 5.61 0.53
N PRO A 23 -3.36 4.41 0.76
CA PRO A 23 -3.95 3.63 -0.33
C PRO A 23 -4.94 4.45 -1.17
N GLU A 24 -5.66 5.39 -0.55
CA GLU A 24 -6.51 6.36 -1.26
C GLU A 24 -5.75 7.18 -2.28
N GLU A 25 -4.62 7.76 -1.90
CA GLU A 25 -3.82 8.60 -2.80
C GLU A 25 -3.32 7.78 -3.99
N LEU A 26 -3.05 6.48 -3.80
CA LEU A 26 -2.68 5.57 -4.88
C LEU A 26 -3.88 5.19 -5.75
N PHE A 27 -5.05 4.95 -5.16
CA PHE A 27 -6.25 4.49 -5.86
C PHE A 27 -7.13 5.62 -6.43
N ARG A 28 -6.95 6.86 -5.99
CA ARG A 28 -7.60 8.04 -6.59
C ARG A 28 -7.32 8.14 -8.08
N PHE A 29 -6.15 7.68 -8.53
CA PHE A 29 -5.79 7.62 -9.94
C PHE A 29 -6.41 6.44 -10.70
N ILE A 30 -6.80 5.36 -10.00
CA ILE A 30 -7.50 4.23 -10.62
C ILE A 30 -8.91 4.66 -11.07
N LYS A 31 -9.58 5.53 -10.30
CA LYS A 31 -10.88 6.12 -10.67
C LYS A 31 -10.82 6.92 -11.98
N ASP A 32 -9.70 7.62 -12.20
CA ASP A 32 -9.45 8.42 -13.41
C ASP A 32 -8.97 7.58 -14.61
N GLY A 33 -8.48 6.37 -14.33
CA GLY A 33 -8.05 5.39 -15.31
C GLY A 33 -9.22 4.55 -15.78
N ASN A 34 -9.24 4.16 -17.06
CA ASN A 34 -10.23 3.17 -17.56
C ASN A 34 -9.91 1.73 -17.09
N LEU A 35 -9.36 1.56 -15.89
CA LEU A 35 -9.03 0.27 -15.31
C LEU A 35 -10.33 -0.45 -14.90
N LYS A 36 -10.38 -1.76 -15.14
CA LYS A 36 -11.52 -2.60 -14.78
C LYS A 36 -11.27 -3.24 -13.42
N PHE A 37 -12.33 -3.37 -12.63
CA PHE A 37 -12.28 -4.16 -11.40
C PHE A 37 -11.87 -5.61 -11.70
N SER A 38 -11.05 -6.19 -10.85
CA SER A 38 -10.69 -7.61 -10.86
C SER A 38 -10.63 -8.11 -9.42
N GLU A 39 -11.35 -9.19 -9.12
CA GLU A 39 -11.29 -9.82 -7.80
C GLU A 39 -9.99 -10.62 -7.61
N GLU A 40 -9.39 -11.10 -8.70
CA GLU A 40 -8.16 -11.92 -8.70
C GLU A 40 -6.92 -11.20 -8.15
N VAL A 41 -6.96 -9.86 -8.01
CA VAL A 41 -5.85 -9.08 -7.46
C VAL A 41 -6.01 -8.81 -5.97
N LEU A 42 -7.06 -9.33 -5.35
CA LEU A 42 -7.31 -9.16 -3.92
C LEU A 42 -6.69 -10.29 -3.12
N ASN A 43 -6.28 -10.02 -1.89
CA ASN A 43 -5.96 -11.07 -0.93
C ASN A 43 -7.26 -11.70 -0.40
N PRO A 44 -7.51 -13.01 -0.56
CA PRO A 44 -8.70 -13.66 -0.02
C PRO A 44 -8.86 -13.43 1.50
N THR A 45 -10.08 -13.09 1.94
CA THR A 45 -10.36 -12.79 3.36
C THR A 45 -10.18 -14.00 4.28
N ASN A 46 -10.36 -15.22 3.74
CA ASN A 46 -10.11 -16.47 4.47
C ASN A 46 -8.62 -16.76 4.72
N ASN A 47 -7.69 -16.00 4.15
CA ASN A 47 -6.27 -16.13 4.46
C ASN A 47 -5.91 -15.60 5.85
N ILE A 48 -6.83 -14.92 6.55
CA ILE A 48 -6.57 -14.34 7.88
C ILE A 48 -5.99 -15.36 8.86
N ASP A 49 -6.48 -16.60 8.83
CA ASP A 49 -6.03 -17.70 9.71
C ASP A 49 -4.59 -18.15 9.45
N ASN A 50 -4.00 -17.77 8.31
CA ASN A 50 -2.61 -18.09 7.97
C ASN A 50 -1.60 -17.13 8.62
N TYR A 51 -2.04 -15.99 9.17
CA TYR A 51 -1.16 -14.98 9.76
C TYR A 51 -1.03 -15.18 11.26
N ILE A 52 0.02 -15.86 11.68
CA ILE A 52 0.18 -16.30 13.07
C ILE A 52 1.01 -15.33 13.90
N ASP A 53 2.14 -14.87 13.37
CA ASP A 53 3.09 -14.03 14.08
C ASP A 53 2.77 -12.53 13.95
N THR A 54 3.28 -11.71 14.87
CA THR A 54 3.02 -10.26 14.89
C THR A 54 3.40 -9.58 13.58
N ARG A 55 4.51 -9.97 12.94
CA ARG A 55 4.96 -9.35 11.70
C ARG A 55 3.99 -9.66 10.55
N SER A 56 3.57 -10.92 10.40
CA SER A 56 2.60 -11.27 9.36
C SER A 56 1.27 -10.58 9.58
N LYS A 57 0.78 -10.48 10.82
CA LYS A 57 -0.46 -9.76 11.13
C LYS A 57 -0.38 -8.27 10.82
N GLU A 58 0.69 -7.59 11.22
CA GLU A 58 0.87 -6.15 10.97
C GLU A 58 1.05 -5.84 9.48
N LEU A 59 1.81 -6.64 8.74
CA LEU A 59 1.91 -6.51 7.28
C LEU A 59 0.55 -6.73 6.61
N ASN A 60 -0.18 -7.77 7.02
CA ASN A 60 -1.47 -8.08 6.40
C ASN A 60 -2.59 -7.12 6.80
N PHE A 61 -2.50 -6.49 7.97
CA PHE A 61 -3.38 -5.37 8.30
C PHE A 61 -3.25 -4.26 7.25
N GLY A 62 -2.02 -3.94 6.85
CA GLY A 62 -1.75 -3.01 5.76
C GLY A 62 -2.30 -3.47 4.41
N ILE A 63 -2.05 -4.73 4.04
CA ILE A 63 -2.53 -5.36 2.79
C ILE A 63 -4.06 -5.27 2.71
N TYR A 64 -4.77 -5.80 3.71
CA TYR A 64 -6.23 -5.76 3.71
C TYR A 64 -6.80 -4.35 3.81
N SER A 65 -6.08 -3.39 4.39
CA SER A 65 -6.47 -1.97 4.35
C SER A 65 -6.38 -1.39 2.93
N ALA A 66 -5.39 -1.82 2.14
CA ALA A 66 -5.31 -1.45 0.73
C ALA A 66 -6.39 -2.15 -0.09
N ASP A 67 -6.62 -3.44 0.12
CA ASP A 67 -7.72 -4.17 -0.54
C ASP A 67 -9.08 -3.52 -0.26
N LEU A 68 -9.34 -3.14 1.00
CA LEU A 68 -10.53 -2.39 1.39
C LEU A 68 -10.67 -1.08 0.60
N ALA A 69 -9.58 -0.31 0.48
CA ALA A 69 -9.59 0.93 -0.29
C ALA A 69 -9.81 0.66 -1.79
N TYR A 70 -9.27 -0.43 -2.32
CA TYR A 70 -9.46 -0.85 -3.71
C TYR A 70 -10.92 -1.21 -3.98
N VAL A 71 -11.53 -2.12 -3.21
CA VAL A 71 -12.95 -2.50 -3.39
C VAL A 71 -13.88 -1.32 -3.20
N ALA A 72 -13.59 -0.44 -2.23
CA ALA A 72 -14.34 0.80 -2.01
C ALA A 72 -14.23 1.74 -3.23
N SER A 73 -13.06 1.84 -3.85
CA SER A 73 -12.86 2.66 -5.06
C SER A 73 -13.65 2.16 -6.28
N PHE A 74 -14.10 0.90 -6.30
CA PHE A 74 -14.91 0.31 -7.37
C PHE A 74 -16.39 0.07 -7.00
N ASN A 75 -16.89 0.61 -5.89
CA ASN A 75 -18.27 0.42 -5.43
C ASN A 75 -18.66 -1.02 -5.16
N LYS A 76 -17.71 -1.81 -4.68
CA LYS A 76 -17.92 -3.20 -4.30
C LYS A 76 -18.33 -3.26 -2.84
N TYR A 77 -19.58 -2.88 -2.56
CA TYR A 77 -20.08 -2.66 -1.19
C TYR A 77 -19.97 -3.92 -0.33
N GLN A 78 -20.45 -5.07 -0.83
CA GLN A 78 -20.42 -6.31 -0.06
C GLN A 78 -18.98 -6.73 0.23
N GLU A 79 -18.12 -6.66 -0.77
CA GLU A 79 -16.69 -6.94 -0.64
C GLU A 79 -16.05 -5.95 0.35
N SER A 80 -16.41 -4.66 0.31
CA SER A 80 -15.94 -3.66 1.28
C SER A 80 -16.31 -4.02 2.71
N VAL A 81 -17.52 -4.56 2.95
CA VAL A 81 -17.93 -5.04 4.27
C VAL A 81 -17.08 -6.25 4.69
N ASP A 82 -16.79 -7.17 3.78
CA ASP A 82 -15.98 -8.36 4.07
C ASP A 82 -14.53 -8.00 4.41
N TYR A 83 -13.91 -7.09 3.63
CA TYR A 83 -12.56 -6.58 3.90
C TYR A 83 -12.53 -5.73 5.18
N LEU A 84 -13.56 -4.93 5.45
CA LEU A 84 -13.69 -4.19 6.70
C LEU A 84 -13.67 -5.10 7.92
N ASN A 85 -14.46 -6.18 7.89
CA ASN A 85 -14.49 -7.16 8.96
C ASN A 85 -13.13 -7.85 9.15
N THR A 86 -12.43 -8.14 8.05
CA THR A 86 -11.08 -8.73 8.06
C THR A 86 -10.07 -7.79 8.72
N VAL A 87 -10.07 -6.51 8.34
CA VAL A 87 -9.20 -5.49 8.95
C VAL A 87 -9.54 -5.30 10.43
N ARG A 88 -10.83 -5.33 10.80
CA ARG A 88 -11.25 -5.26 12.21
C ARG A 88 -10.67 -6.39 13.04
N THR A 89 -10.81 -7.64 12.59
CA THR A 89 -10.26 -8.80 13.30
C THR A 89 -8.75 -8.64 13.49
N LEU A 90 -8.01 -8.26 12.45
CA LEU A 90 -6.57 -7.99 12.60
C LEU A 90 -6.27 -6.82 13.54
N SER A 91 -7.13 -5.79 13.57
CA SER A 91 -7.00 -4.65 14.47
C SER A 91 -7.05 -5.07 15.94
N ASP A 92 -7.92 -6.05 16.27
CA ASP A 92 -8.00 -6.64 17.60
C ASP A 92 -6.72 -7.43 17.92
N GLU A 93 -6.28 -8.27 16.99
CA GLU A 93 -5.12 -9.14 17.18
C GLU A 93 -3.79 -8.38 17.33
N ILE A 94 -3.65 -7.20 16.71
CA ILE A 94 -2.47 -6.34 16.84
C ILE A 94 -2.65 -5.23 17.89
N GLY A 95 -3.79 -5.23 18.61
CA GLY A 95 -4.06 -4.35 19.74
C GLY A 95 -4.23 -2.88 19.37
N ILE A 96 -4.95 -2.58 18.28
CA ILE A 96 -5.29 -1.20 17.85
C ILE A 96 -6.80 -0.96 17.69
N SER A 97 -7.65 -1.92 18.08
CA SER A 97 -9.08 -1.86 17.86
C SER A 97 -9.77 -0.64 18.47
N ALA A 98 -9.32 -0.16 19.62
CA ALA A 98 -9.87 1.04 20.26
C ALA A 98 -9.79 2.32 19.40
N VAL A 99 -8.87 2.37 18.43
CA VAL A 99 -8.72 3.48 17.48
C VAL A 99 -9.48 3.18 16.20
N PHE A 100 -9.53 1.92 15.79
CA PHE A 100 -10.30 1.47 14.64
C PHE A 100 -11.81 1.67 14.86
N ASP A 101 -12.35 1.14 15.96
CA ASP A 101 -13.78 1.15 16.28
C ASP A 101 -14.35 2.56 16.42
N ARG A 102 -13.61 3.44 17.10
CA ARG A 102 -14.00 4.86 17.28
C ARG A 102 -14.12 5.63 15.97
N ASN A 103 -13.36 5.24 14.95
CA ASN A 103 -13.22 6.04 13.73
C ASN A 103 -13.95 5.44 12.51
N LEU A 104 -14.29 4.15 12.53
CA LEU A 104 -14.70 3.45 11.31
C LEU A 104 -16.11 2.82 11.40
N ILE A 105 -16.43 2.09 12.47
CA ILE A 105 -17.64 1.24 12.52
C ILE A 105 -18.92 2.09 12.44
N GLY A 106 -19.06 3.11 13.29
CA GLY A 106 -20.26 3.97 13.27
C GLY A 106 -20.42 4.82 12.01
N ARG A 107 -19.36 4.97 11.20
CA ARG A 107 -19.39 5.75 9.96
C ARG A 107 -19.80 4.91 8.76
N ILE A 108 -19.40 3.64 8.69
CA ILE A 108 -19.72 2.76 7.56
C ILE A 108 -21.17 2.23 7.62
N ASP A 109 -21.69 1.90 8.81
CA ASP A 109 -23.06 1.39 8.96
C ASP A 109 -24.13 2.38 8.43
N ASN A 110 -23.78 3.67 8.36
CA ASN A 110 -24.64 4.74 7.86
C ASN A 110 -24.39 5.12 6.39
N ILE A 111 -23.39 4.50 5.73
CA ILE A 111 -23.08 4.74 4.32
C ILE A 111 -23.81 3.69 3.48
N ILE A 112 -24.93 4.11 2.91
CA ILE A 112 -25.65 3.35 1.89
C ILE A 112 -25.32 4.01 0.54
N ASP A 113 -24.59 3.29 -0.31
CA ASP A 113 -24.50 3.55 -1.76
C ASP A 113 -23.75 4.83 -2.22
N ASP A 114 -22.80 5.36 -1.43
CA ASP A 114 -21.94 6.48 -1.84
C ASP A 114 -20.46 6.08 -1.90
N GLN A 115 -19.96 5.91 -3.13
CA GLN A 115 -18.57 5.62 -3.50
C GLN A 115 -17.55 6.50 -2.77
N ASP A 116 -17.76 7.82 -2.90
CA ASP A 116 -16.80 8.81 -2.47
C ASP A 116 -16.82 8.88 -0.95
N SER A 117 -17.96 8.57 -0.33
CA SER A 117 -18.08 8.48 1.12
C SER A 117 -17.44 7.23 1.70
N LEU A 118 -17.61 6.06 1.07
CA LEU A 118 -16.99 4.83 1.55
C LEU A 118 -15.46 4.90 1.46
N LEU A 119 -14.92 5.26 0.29
CA LEU A 119 -13.48 5.41 0.09
C LEU A 119 -12.88 6.46 1.03
N ARG A 120 -13.56 7.59 1.26
CA ARG A 120 -13.12 8.63 2.20
C ARG A 120 -13.09 8.12 3.63
N VAL A 121 -14.12 7.38 4.07
CA VAL A 121 -14.20 6.87 5.45
C VAL A 121 -13.13 5.81 5.74
N THR A 122 -12.87 4.91 4.79
CA THR A 122 -11.81 3.91 4.92
C THR A 122 -10.45 4.59 5.01
N SER A 123 -10.23 5.64 4.22
CA SER A 123 -8.99 6.40 4.16
C SER A 123 -8.74 7.24 5.41
N ASP A 124 -9.77 7.94 5.91
CA ASP A 124 -9.72 8.69 7.16
C ASP A 124 -9.35 7.80 8.36
N SER A 125 -9.89 6.58 8.36
CA SER A 125 -9.65 5.63 9.44
C SER A 125 -8.25 5.05 9.38
N TYR A 126 -7.77 4.69 8.18
CA TYR A 126 -6.38 4.31 7.97
C TYR A 126 -5.42 5.41 8.47
N MET A 127 -5.65 6.67 8.10
CA MET A 127 -4.84 7.80 8.56
C MET A 127 -4.92 8.02 10.06
N SER A 128 -6.08 7.75 10.68
CA SER A 128 -6.23 7.85 12.14
C SER A 128 -5.43 6.77 12.88
N ILE A 129 -5.39 5.55 12.35
CA ILE A 129 -4.57 4.45 12.88
C ILE A 129 -3.10 4.78 12.77
N VAL A 130 -2.67 5.25 11.60
CA VAL A 130 -1.32 5.71 11.35
C VAL A 130 -0.88 6.78 12.36
N ARG A 131 -1.70 7.83 12.54
CA ARG A 131 -1.42 8.90 13.52
C ARG A 131 -1.34 8.37 14.94
N TYR A 132 -2.22 7.44 15.31
CA TYR A 132 -2.18 6.82 16.63
C TYR A 132 -0.91 6.01 16.87
N LEU A 133 -0.48 5.20 15.89
CA LEU A 133 0.75 4.41 16.00
C LEU A 133 1.98 5.31 16.11
N GLU A 134 1.98 6.43 15.38
CA GLU A 134 3.02 7.46 15.45
C GLU A 134 3.06 8.10 16.85
N SER A 135 1.93 8.57 17.38
CA SER A 135 1.88 9.24 18.68
C SER A 135 2.10 8.31 19.87
N SER A 136 1.94 6.99 19.69
CA SER A 136 2.06 5.99 20.75
C SER A 136 3.40 5.26 20.76
N ASP A 137 4.42 5.80 20.06
CA ASP A 137 5.76 5.21 19.89
C ASP A 137 5.76 3.77 19.33
N ARG A 138 4.68 3.38 18.62
CA ARG A 138 4.54 2.08 17.95
C ARG A 138 5.17 2.10 16.56
N LYS A 139 6.38 2.67 16.45
CA LYS A 139 7.11 2.89 15.18
C LYS A 139 7.31 1.61 14.36
N LYS A 140 7.52 0.48 15.04
CA LYS A 140 7.66 -0.83 14.38
C LYS A 140 6.36 -1.29 13.71
N SER A 141 5.26 -1.28 14.46
CA SER A 141 3.93 -1.61 13.93
C SER A 141 3.55 -0.68 12.79
N LEU A 142 3.81 0.62 12.94
CA LEU A 142 3.61 1.62 11.88
C LEU A 142 4.40 1.25 10.62
N ALA A 143 5.70 0.95 10.74
CA ALA A 143 6.54 0.60 9.61
C ALA A 143 6.03 -0.63 8.85
N LEU A 144 5.57 -1.66 9.56
CA LEU A 144 5.08 -2.90 8.98
C LEU A 144 3.72 -2.71 8.30
N ILE A 145 2.76 -2.08 8.97
CA ILE A 145 1.43 -1.79 8.41
C ILE A 145 1.55 -0.99 7.11
N VAL A 146 2.37 0.05 7.14
CA VAL A 146 2.57 0.94 6.01
C VAL A 146 3.27 0.22 4.87
N THR A 147 4.24 -0.64 5.18
CA THR A 147 4.90 -1.47 4.17
C THR A 147 3.89 -2.37 3.48
N GLY A 148 3.04 -3.05 4.24
CA GLY A 148 2.02 -3.95 3.69
C GLY A 148 1.05 -3.21 2.76
N GLY A 149 0.51 -2.08 3.22
CA GLY A 149 -0.42 -1.27 2.42
C GLY A 149 0.21 -0.71 1.14
N TRP A 150 1.47 -0.26 1.22
CA TRP A 150 2.19 0.21 0.04
C TRP A 150 2.45 -0.92 -0.95
N VAL A 151 2.97 -2.08 -0.50
CA VAL A 151 3.25 -3.23 -1.38
C VAL A 151 1.99 -3.68 -2.09
N GLU A 152 0.87 -3.81 -1.36
CA GLU A 152 -0.40 -4.25 -1.94
C GLU A 152 -0.93 -3.25 -2.96
N SER A 153 -0.88 -1.95 -2.64
CA SER A 153 -1.34 -0.92 -3.58
C SER A 153 -0.54 -0.94 -4.89
N ILE A 154 0.77 -1.19 -4.84
CA ILE A 154 1.58 -1.37 -6.05
C ILE A 154 1.22 -2.66 -6.79
N TYR A 155 1.02 -3.75 -6.06
CA TYR A 155 0.62 -5.04 -6.63
C TYR A 155 -0.70 -4.91 -7.40
N VAL A 156 -1.74 -4.35 -6.78
CA VAL A 156 -3.05 -4.11 -7.41
C VAL A 156 -2.90 -3.28 -8.68
N VAL A 157 -2.26 -2.11 -8.62
CA VAL A 157 -2.09 -1.24 -9.80
C VAL A 157 -1.34 -1.97 -10.92
N VAL A 158 -0.25 -2.67 -10.63
CA VAL A 158 0.55 -3.36 -11.64
C VAL A 158 -0.24 -4.48 -12.31
N ASN A 159 -1.05 -5.24 -11.58
CA ASN A 159 -1.83 -6.35 -12.14
C ASN A 159 -3.10 -5.92 -12.85
N LEU A 160 -3.60 -4.71 -12.62
CA LEU A 160 -4.72 -4.14 -13.37
C LEU A 160 -4.31 -3.53 -14.72
N LEU A 161 -3.02 -3.25 -14.91
CA LEU A 161 -2.52 -2.66 -16.14
C LEU A 161 -2.46 -3.69 -17.28
N ASP A 162 -3.17 -3.40 -18.36
CA ASP A 162 -3.11 -4.17 -19.60
C ASP A 162 -1.93 -3.71 -20.48
N GLY A 163 -0.72 -3.97 -19.99
CA GLY A 163 0.53 -3.64 -20.68
C GLY A 163 1.13 -2.29 -20.31
N TYR A 164 2.22 -1.94 -20.99
CA TYR A 164 2.99 -0.72 -20.73
C TYR A 164 2.68 0.35 -21.79
N ASP A 165 2.10 1.47 -21.36
CA ASP A 165 2.06 2.71 -22.13
C ASP A 165 2.61 3.87 -21.29
N LYS A 166 3.73 4.44 -21.74
CA LYS A 166 4.40 5.56 -21.05
C LYS A 166 3.52 6.82 -20.88
N ASN A 167 2.45 6.95 -21.67
CA ASN A 167 1.54 8.09 -21.60
C ASN A 167 0.36 7.87 -20.65
N GLN A 168 0.18 6.65 -20.14
CA GLN A 168 -0.81 6.34 -19.13
C GLN A 168 -0.42 6.98 -17.78
N LYS A 169 -1.42 7.56 -17.10
CA LYS A 169 -1.22 8.26 -15.82
C LYS A 169 -0.71 7.29 -14.75
N GLU A 170 -1.18 6.06 -14.78
CA GLU A 170 -0.88 4.95 -13.89
C GLU A 170 0.60 4.54 -14.00
N ILE A 171 1.16 4.53 -15.21
CA ILE A 171 2.58 4.25 -15.43
C ILE A 171 3.46 5.37 -14.85
N ASN A 172 3.03 6.63 -14.98
CA ASN A 172 3.73 7.76 -14.37
C ASN A 172 3.61 7.74 -12.84
N LEU A 173 2.45 7.34 -12.31
CA LEU A 173 2.26 7.10 -10.88
C LEU A 173 3.24 6.04 -10.38
N LEU A 174 3.29 4.86 -11.01
CA LEU A 174 4.23 3.80 -10.64
C LEU A 174 5.70 4.26 -10.69
N ALA A 175 6.05 5.11 -11.66
CA ALA A 175 7.39 5.69 -11.72
C ALA A 175 7.71 6.60 -10.52
N SER A 176 6.72 7.35 -10.01
CA SER A 176 6.88 8.21 -8.82
C SER A 176 7.13 7.43 -7.52
N GLN A 177 6.66 6.17 -7.46
CA GLN A 177 6.76 5.29 -6.28
C GLN A 177 8.20 4.89 -5.95
N LYS A 178 9.15 5.16 -6.85
CA LYS A 178 10.59 5.03 -6.57
C LYS A 178 11.04 5.89 -5.39
N ILE A 179 10.47 7.08 -5.22
CA ILE A 179 10.80 7.96 -4.08
C ILE A 179 10.18 7.39 -2.80
N VAL A 180 8.93 6.93 -2.89
CA VAL A 180 8.19 6.33 -1.76
C VAL A 180 8.93 5.11 -1.20
N VAL A 181 9.32 4.15 -2.06
CA VAL A 181 10.07 2.96 -1.61
C VAL A 181 11.44 3.33 -1.03
N ALA A 182 12.07 4.40 -1.52
CA ALA A 182 13.35 4.86 -0.97
C ALA A 182 13.17 5.41 0.45
N ASN A 183 12.11 6.20 0.68
CA ASN A 183 11.76 6.75 1.99
C ASN A 183 11.35 5.65 2.97
N LEU A 184 10.49 4.73 2.54
CA LEU A 184 10.08 3.58 3.35
C LEU A 184 11.29 2.73 3.77
N MET A 185 12.20 2.44 2.84
CA MET A 185 13.44 1.73 3.17
C MET A 185 14.32 2.53 4.14
N SER A 186 14.41 3.85 3.99
CA SER A 186 15.14 4.70 4.94
C SER A 186 14.52 4.65 6.34
N TYR A 187 13.18 4.62 6.43
CA TYR A 187 12.46 4.49 7.69
C TYR A 187 12.69 3.13 8.34
N LEU A 188 12.58 2.04 7.59
CA LEU A 188 12.84 0.69 8.09
C LEU A 188 14.30 0.54 8.56
N GLU A 189 15.28 1.11 7.86
CA GLU A 189 16.69 1.03 8.22
C GLU A 189 17.04 1.68 9.57
N GLN A 190 16.23 2.65 10.03
CA GLN A 190 16.38 3.23 11.38
C GLN A 190 16.11 2.19 12.49
N MET A 191 15.36 1.13 12.16
CA MET A 191 14.95 0.07 13.09
C MET A 191 15.50 -1.31 12.70
N LYS A 192 16.56 -1.35 11.87
CA LYS A 192 17.11 -2.59 11.28
C LYS A 192 17.60 -3.66 12.26
N PHE A 193 17.76 -3.30 13.54
CA PHE A 193 18.17 -4.24 14.59
C PHE A 193 17.01 -5.12 15.08
N ASP A 194 15.77 -4.75 14.76
CA ASP A 194 14.61 -5.60 14.99
C ASP A 194 14.51 -6.65 13.88
N GLU A 195 14.37 -7.92 14.26
CA GLU A 195 14.37 -9.05 13.34
C GLU A 195 13.22 -8.95 12.31
N ASN A 196 12.04 -8.52 12.74
CA ASN A 196 10.88 -8.43 11.87
C ASN A 196 11.06 -7.33 10.83
N ILE A 197 11.65 -6.21 11.25
CA ILE A 197 12.02 -5.11 10.34
C ILE A 197 13.11 -5.56 9.38
N GLN A 198 14.14 -6.26 9.84
CA GLN A 198 15.22 -6.75 8.98
C GLN A 198 14.71 -7.72 7.91
N ARG A 199 13.80 -8.63 8.28
CA ARG A 199 13.11 -9.52 7.34
C ARG A 199 12.35 -8.72 6.29
N THR A 200 11.59 -7.70 6.71
CA THR A 200 10.86 -6.81 5.79
C THR A 200 11.76 -6.01 4.85
N ILE A 201 12.89 -5.49 5.35
CA ILE A 201 13.92 -4.84 4.52
C ILE A 201 14.42 -5.81 3.45
N ASN A 202 14.68 -7.06 3.81
CA ASN A 202 15.15 -8.07 2.86
C ASN A 202 14.12 -8.38 1.78
N ASP A 203 12.84 -8.49 2.15
CA ASP A 203 11.74 -8.73 1.21
C ASP A 203 11.53 -7.54 0.25
N LEU A 204 11.79 -6.30 0.69
CA LEU A 204 11.65 -5.09 -0.13
C LEU A 204 12.85 -4.80 -1.05
N LYS A 205 14.04 -5.36 -0.78
CA LYS A 205 15.26 -5.12 -1.59
C LYS A 205 15.07 -5.38 -3.09
N PRO A 206 14.41 -6.47 -3.54
CA PRO A 206 14.10 -6.69 -4.94
C PRO A 206 13.25 -5.58 -5.56
N LEU A 207 12.21 -5.11 -4.86
CA LEU A 207 11.32 -4.03 -5.31
C LEU A 207 12.07 -2.68 -5.41
N LYS A 208 12.92 -2.36 -4.44
CA LYS A 208 13.81 -1.18 -4.51
C LYS A 208 14.77 -1.27 -5.71
N SER A 209 15.16 -2.47 -6.12
CA SER A 209 16.07 -2.69 -7.24
C SER A 209 15.34 -2.62 -8.59
N SER A 210 14.13 -3.16 -8.69
CA SER A 210 13.31 -3.12 -9.91
C SER A 210 12.86 -1.70 -10.27
N THR A 211 12.58 -0.86 -9.27
CA THR A 211 12.29 0.58 -9.49
C THR A 211 13.48 1.38 -10.04
N LYS A 212 14.71 0.86 -9.96
CA LYS A 212 15.88 1.42 -10.68
C LYS A 212 15.93 1.00 -12.15
N VAL A 213 15.37 -0.18 -12.47
CA VAL A 213 15.34 -0.79 -13.83
C VAL A 213 14.24 -0.21 -14.72
N LEU A 214 13.27 0.53 -14.16
CA LEU A 214 12.31 1.33 -14.93
C LEU A 214 12.96 2.43 -15.81
N LYS A 215 14.29 2.58 -15.77
CA LYS A 215 15.04 3.13 -16.90
C LYS A 215 15.01 2.16 -18.09
N LEU A 216 13.94 2.24 -18.88
CA LEU A 216 13.86 1.94 -20.32
C LEU A 216 14.76 0.78 -20.81
N LYS A 217 14.30 -0.46 -20.67
CA LYS A 217 14.74 -1.53 -21.59
C LYS A 217 13.58 -1.93 -22.49
N LYS A 218 13.57 -1.37 -23.71
CA LYS A 218 12.79 -1.90 -24.84
C LYS A 218 13.15 -3.37 -25.02
N VAL A 219 12.21 -4.27 -24.73
CA VAL A 219 12.32 -5.67 -25.14
C VAL A 219 12.03 -5.71 -26.65
N LYS A 220 13.04 -6.06 -27.46
CA LYS A 220 12.85 -6.29 -28.90
C LYS A 220 11.94 -7.51 -29.09
N LEU A 221 10.79 -7.33 -29.73
CA LEU A 221 9.89 -8.40 -30.16
C LEU A 221 10.67 -9.43 -30.99
N ARG A 222 10.57 -10.71 -30.61
CA ARG A 222 11.07 -11.84 -31.41
C ARG A 222 10.40 -11.82 -32.79
N LYS A 223 11.20 -12.01 -33.85
CA LYS A 223 10.74 -12.10 -35.25
C LYS A 223 9.62 -13.14 -35.37
N LYS A 224 8.48 -12.77 -35.94
CA LYS A 224 7.46 -13.70 -36.43
C LYS A 224 8.11 -14.60 -37.49
N ILE A 225 7.97 -15.91 -37.29
CA ILE A 225 8.24 -16.93 -38.31
C ILE A 225 7.21 -16.68 -39.43
N SER A 226 7.70 -16.36 -40.63
CA SER A 226 6.87 -16.33 -41.83
C SER A 226 7.15 -17.61 -42.62
N SER A 227 6.19 -18.53 -42.59
CA SER A 227 6.07 -19.62 -43.54
C SER A 227 5.80 -19.05 -44.92
N LYS A 228 6.68 -19.32 -45.89
CA LYS A 228 6.32 -19.24 -47.31
C LYS A 228 6.12 -20.66 -47.88
N PRO A 229 5.11 -20.86 -48.73
CA PRO A 229 4.83 -22.15 -49.37
C PRO A 229 5.86 -22.43 -50.48
N MET A 230 6.18 -23.71 -50.67
CA MET A 230 6.89 -24.19 -51.86
C MET A 230 5.89 -24.41 -53.01
N GLU A 231 5.93 -23.53 -54.01
CA GLU A 231 5.62 -23.80 -55.42
C GLU A 231 6.91 -23.46 -56.18
N LYS A 232 7.46 -24.20 -57.13
CA LYS A 232 7.00 -25.30 -57.99
C LYS A 232 8.07 -26.39 -58.05
#